data_AF-A0A7D5PCP1-F1
#
_entry.id   AF-A0A7D5PCP1-F1
#
_cell.length_a   1.000
_cell.length_b   1.000
_cell.length_c   1.000
_cell.angle_alpha   90.00
_cell.angle_beta   90.00
_cell.angle_gamma   90.00
#
_symmetry.space_group_name_H-M   'P 1'
#
loop_
_entity.id
_entity.type
_entity.pdbx_description
1 polymer ?
#
loop_
_entity_poly.entity_id
_entity_poly.type
_entity_poly.pdbx_seq_one_letter_code
_entity_poly.pdbx_strand_id
1 'polypeptide(L)'
;MCVRVRTALAAAARSRGGEAPQDEALADVREELAELTVPEPPDLDAPRERLAGTDDAVDRIRERVAALRGRVQAGREADRDVSDLEAELAEATRELSERETERAAAREAVERAERRAHESRDARERRRRLQDREANLERRARAHLVDRIREEYERALATVPGGPGAVDDPFAVEGATAALAVGRVAEFRAPVVVACDRFESGAAAVEWLDATVIRV
;
A
#
# COMPACT_ATOMS: atom_id res chain seq x y z
N MET A 1 30.96 0.36 12.08
CA MET A 1 29.87 1.01 11.31
C MET A 1 30.07 0.63 9.85
N CYS A 2 29.11 -0.07 9.23
CA CYS A 2 29.21 -0.47 7.82
C CYS A 2 28.34 0.47 6.96
N VAL A 3 28.93 1.00 5.88
CA VAL A 3 28.21 1.83 4.91
C VAL A 3 27.58 0.91 3.88
N ARG A 4 26.29 1.08 3.58
CA ARG A 4 25.66 0.42 2.43
C ARG A 4 26.15 1.12 1.15
N VAL A 5 27.31 0.69 0.62
CA VAL A 5 28.09 1.36 -0.43
C VAL A 5 27.23 1.88 -1.57
N ARG A 6 26.41 1.02 -2.19
CA ARG A 6 25.53 1.42 -3.32
C ARG A 6 24.51 2.51 -2.95
N THR A 7 24.01 2.52 -1.71
CA THR A 7 23.08 3.57 -1.26
C THR A 7 23.83 4.88 -1.03
N ALA A 8 25.01 4.81 -0.42
CA ALA A 8 25.83 5.98 -0.14
C ALA A 8 26.40 6.61 -1.43
N LEU A 9 26.79 5.78 -2.41
CA LEU A 9 27.20 6.25 -3.74
C LEU A 9 26.07 6.93 -4.50
N ALA A 10 24.85 6.40 -4.49
CA ALA A 10 23.73 7.11 -5.10
C ALA A 10 23.49 8.49 -4.44
N ALA A 11 23.69 8.60 -3.11
CA ALA A 11 23.62 9.89 -2.42
C ALA A 11 24.79 10.82 -2.81
N ALA A 12 26.01 10.29 -2.94
CA ALA A 12 27.18 11.04 -3.41
C ALA A 12 26.99 11.56 -4.85
N ALA A 13 26.41 10.76 -5.73
CA ALA A 13 26.05 11.18 -7.08
C ALA A 13 25.04 12.34 -7.04
N ARG A 14 24.00 12.24 -6.18
CA ARG A 14 23.01 13.32 -6.01
C ARG A 14 23.61 14.59 -5.41
N SER A 15 24.56 14.49 -4.49
CA SER A 15 25.15 15.68 -3.87
C SER A 15 25.92 16.55 -4.87
N ARG A 16 26.38 15.94 -5.97
CA ARG A 16 26.99 16.58 -7.14
C ARG A 16 25.98 16.99 -8.23
N GLY A 17 24.70 17.03 -7.91
CA GLY A 17 23.62 17.35 -8.88
C GLY A 17 23.26 16.20 -9.83
N GLY A 18 23.65 14.96 -9.53
CA GLY A 18 23.29 13.81 -10.34
C GLY A 18 21.80 13.49 -10.26
N GLU A 19 21.14 13.47 -11.42
CA GLU A 19 19.72 13.09 -11.57
C GLU A 19 19.59 11.73 -12.26
N ALA A 20 18.52 11.01 -11.97
CA ALA A 20 18.18 9.76 -12.61
C ALA A 20 16.98 9.94 -13.55
N PRO A 21 16.94 9.27 -14.71
CA PRO A 21 15.77 9.32 -15.61
C PRO A 21 14.45 8.90 -14.96
N GLN A 22 14.52 8.22 -13.81
CA GLN A 22 13.36 7.75 -13.06
C GLN A 22 12.84 8.76 -12.04
N ASP A 23 13.53 9.88 -11.80
CA ASP A 23 13.20 10.80 -10.69
C ASP A 23 11.82 11.47 -10.89
N GLU A 24 11.45 11.86 -12.11
CA GLU A 24 10.10 12.41 -12.41
C GLU A 24 9.01 11.36 -12.18
N ALA A 25 9.15 10.18 -12.80
CA ALA A 25 8.19 9.09 -12.60
C ALA A 25 8.11 8.62 -11.13
N LEU A 26 9.16 8.79 -10.34
CA LEU A 26 9.18 8.51 -8.90
C LEU A 26 8.41 9.58 -8.12
N ALA A 27 8.53 10.86 -8.50
CA ALA A 27 7.72 11.93 -7.94
C ALA A 27 6.22 11.70 -8.23
N ASP A 28 5.86 11.40 -9.49
CA ASP A 28 4.48 11.12 -9.88
C ASP A 28 3.86 9.97 -9.06
N VAL A 29 4.59 8.87 -8.89
CA VAL A 29 4.10 7.71 -8.13
C VAL A 29 3.93 8.05 -6.65
N ARG A 30 4.80 8.90 -6.09
CA ARG A 30 4.68 9.33 -4.69
C ARG A 30 3.51 10.26 -4.47
N GLU A 31 3.26 11.16 -5.42
CA GLU A 31 2.07 12.01 -5.42
C GLU A 31 0.80 11.16 -5.53
N GLU A 32 0.76 10.23 -6.49
CA GLU A 32 -0.37 9.31 -6.67
C GLU A 32 -0.63 8.43 -5.43
N LEU A 33 0.42 8.05 -4.70
CA LEU A 33 0.32 7.35 -3.42
C LEU A 33 -0.20 8.25 -2.30
N ALA A 34 0.23 9.52 -2.25
CA ALA A 34 -0.19 10.49 -1.25
C ALA A 34 -1.68 10.87 -1.41
N GLU A 35 -2.18 10.93 -2.65
CA GLU A 35 -3.58 11.22 -2.96
C GLU A 35 -4.51 10.01 -2.81
N LEU A 36 -3.97 8.79 -2.89
CA LEU A 36 -4.77 7.58 -2.86
C LEU A 36 -5.38 7.33 -1.48
N THR A 37 -6.70 7.52 -1.39
CA THR A 37 -7.49 7.09 -0.23
C THR A 37 -7.85 5.61 -0.36
N VAL A 38 -7.62 4.84 0.71
CA VAL A 38 -8.03 3.44 0.80
C VAL A 38 -9.16 3.33 1.81
N PRO A 39 -10.41 3.08 1.37
CA PRO A 39 -11.53 2.90 2.28
C PRO A 39 -11.33 1.69 3.19
N GLU A 40 -11.85 1.77 4.42
CA GLU A 40 -11.93 0.63 5.31
C GLU A 40 -12.84 -0.47 4.71
N PRO A 41 -12.53 -1.76 4.95
CA PRO A 41 -13.42 -2.83 4.51
C PRO A 41 -14.75 -2.71 5.27
N PRO A 42 -15.89 -2.72 4.59
CA PRO A 42 -17.18 -2.79 5.27
C PRO A 42 -17.38 -4.19 5.88
N ASP A 43 -18.26 -4.26 6.86
CA ASP A 43 -18.83 -5.53 7.32
C ASP A 43 -19.85 -6.04 6.28
N LEU A 44 -19.65 -7.26 5.80
CA LEU A 44 -20.56 -7.95 4.87
C LEU A 44 -21.50 -8.93 5.57
N ASP A 45 -21.17 -9.36 6.78
CA ASP A 45 -21.90 -10.44 7.45
C ASP A 45 -23.22 -9.91 8.00
N ALA A 46 -23.21 -8.78 8.70
CA ALA A 46 -24.43 -8.17 9.25
C ALA A 46 -25.54 -7.91 8.20
N PRO A 47 -25.28 -7.31 7.02
CA PRO A 47 -26.33 -7.12 6.02
C PRO A 47 -26.79 -8.45 5.39
N ARG A 48 -25.91 -9.45 5.24
CA ARG A 48 -26.26 -10.77 4.68
C ARG A 48 -27.13 -11.57 5.64
N GLU A 49 -26.78 -11.59 6.92
CA GLU A 49 -27.59 -12.23 7.97
C GLU A 49 -28.99 -11.61 8.04
N ARG A 50 -29.07 -10.28 7.94
CA ARG A 50 -30.37 -9.58 7.90
C ARG A 50 -31.19 -9.97 6.68
N LEU A 51 -30.58 -10.01 5.49
CA LEU A 51 -31.27 -10.42 4.26
C LEU A 51 -31.82 -11.85 4.39
N ALA A 52 -31.01 -12.78 4.86
CA ALA A 52 -31.43 -14.16 5.10
C ALA A 52 -32.63 -14.21 6.07
N GLY A 53 -32.57 -13.47 7.19
CA GLY A 53 -33.69 -13.39 8.13
C GLY A 53 -34.97 -12.80 7.51
N THR A 54 -34.85 -11.81 6.62
CA THR A 54 -36.00 -11.24 5.90
C THR A 54 -36.55 -12.17 4.81
N ASP A 55 -35.69 -12.92 4.11
CA ASP A 55 -36.10 -13.94 3.15
C ASP A 55 -36.93 -15.02 3.86
N ASP A 56 -36.42 -15.56 4.96
CA ASP A 56 -37.11 -16.55 5.80
C ASP A 56 -38.47 -16.04 6.31
N ALA A 57 -38.56 -14.76 6.70
CA ALA A 57 -39.80 -14.16 7.17
C ALA A 57 -40.84 -14.00 6.05
N VAL A 58 -40.40 -13.53 4.87
CA VAL A 58 -41.27 -13.39 3.70
C VAL A 58 -41.82 -14.75 3.26
N ASP A 59 -40.98 -15.79 3.23
CA ASP A 59 -41.41 -17.13 2.81
C ASP A 59 -42.44 -17.72 3.77
N ARG A 60 -42.25 -17.60 5.09
CA ARG A 60 -43.26 -18.01 6.09
C ARG A 60 -44.60 -17.30 5.91
N ILE A 61 -44.60 -16.00 5.61
CA ILE A 61 -45.85 -15.25 5.43
C ILE A 61 -46.52 -15.62 4.11
N ARG A 62 -45.76 -15.84 3.03
CA ARG A 62 -46.31 -16.33 1.76
C ARG A 62 -47.01 -17.67 1.91
N GLU A 63 -46.42 -18.61 2.66
CA GLU A 63 -47.06 -19.88 3.01
C GLU A 63 -48.36 -19.67 3.79
N ARG A 64 -48.35 -18.79 4.80
CA ARG A 64 -49.55 -18.44 5.59
C ARG A 64 -50.66 -17.85 4.71
N VAL A 65 -50.32 -16.92 3.82
CA VAL A 65 -51.26 -16.30 2.86
C VAL A 65 -51.85 -17.37 1.93
N ALA A 66 -51.03 -18.28 1.40
CA ALA A 66 -51.49 -19.36 0.54
C ALA A 66 -52.47 -20.30 1.28
N ALA A 67 -52.14 -20.67 2.53
CA ALA A 67 -53.00 -21.50 3.37
C ALA A 67 -54.35 -20.80 3.68
N LEU A 68 -54.33 -19.50 4.00
CA LEU A 68 -55.53 -18.70 4.23
C LEU A 68 -56.41 -18.61 2.98
N ARG A 69 -55.82 -18.35 1.80
CA ARG A 69 -56.55 -18.35 0.52
C ARG A 69 -57.25 -19.69 0.25
N GLY A 70 -56.56 -20.81 0.48
CA GLY A 70 -57.14 -22.14 0.35
C GLY A 70 -58.32 -22.37 1.30
N ARG A 71 -58.20 -21.95 2.57
CA ARG A 71 -59.28 -22.05 3.57
C ARG A 71 -60.49 -21.20 3.21
N VAL A 72 -60.30 -19.95 2.78
CA VAL A 72 -61.38 -19.06 2.30
C VAL A 72 -62.11 -19.72 1.13
N GLN A 73 -61.38 -20.24 0.14
CA GLN A 73 -61.97 -20.89 -1.03
C GLN A 73 -62.83 -22.10 -0.64
N ALA A 74 -62.30 -23.01 0.18
CA ALA A 74 -63.02 -24.19 0.65
C ALA A 74 -64.21 -23.85 1.58
N GLY A 75 -64.15 -22.71 2.29
CA GLY A 75 -65.28 -22.19 3.07
C GLY A 75 -66.42 -21.73 2.17
N ARG A 76 -66.11 -20.95 1.13
CA ARG A 76 -67.07 -20.47 0.13
C ARG A 76 -67.72 -21.62 -0.65
N GLU A 77 -66.94 -22.62 -1.07
CA GLU A 77 -67.47 -23.81 -1.76
C GLU A 77 -68.43 -24.63 -0.90
N ALA A 78 -68.28 -24.56 0.43
CA ALA A 78 -69.15 -25.22 1.40
C ALA A 78 -70.26 -24.31 1.96
N ASP A 79 -70.46 -23.13 1.36
CA ASP A 79 -71.47 -22.13 1.77
C ASP A 79 -71.40 -21.74 3.26
N ARG A 80 -70.18 -21.68 3.81
CA ARG A 80 -69.90 -21.25 5.19
C ARG A 80 -69.59 -19.75 5.24
N ASP A 81 -69.86 -19.12 6.38
CA ASP A 81 -69.36 -17.78 6.66
C ASP A 81 -67.82 -17.81 6.75
N VAL A 82 -67.17 -16.96 5.96
CA VAL A 82 -65.71 -16.85 5.84
C VAL A 82 -65.18 -15.47 6.21
N SER A 83 -66.02 -14.59 6.76
CA SER A 83 -65.67 -13.20 7.07
C SER A 83 -64.40 -13.07 7.94
N ASP A 84 -64.27 -13.90 8.98
CA ASP A 84 -63.07 -13.93 9.83
C ASP A 84 -61.82 -14.39 9.07
N LEU A 85 -61.94 -15.40 8.20
CA LEU A 85 -60.83 -15.89 7.37
C LEU A 85 -60.40 -14.85 6.33
N GLU A 86 -61.33 -14.07 5.80
CA GLU A 86 -61.06 -12.96 4.89
C GLU A 86 -60.32 -11.82 5.61
N ALA A 87 -60.71 -11.51 6.84
CA ALA A 87 -60.01 -10.53 7.67
C ALA A 87 -58.57 -10.99 8.01
N GLU A 88 -58.39 -12.25 8.40
CA GLU A 88 -57.06 -12.85 8.62
C GLU A 88 -56.20 -12.81 7.36
N LEU A 89 -56.79 -13.11 6.19
CA LEU A 89 -56.10 -13.07 4.90
C LEU A 89 -55.69 -11.64 4.53
N ALA A 90 -56.54 -10.64 4.78
CA ALA A 90 -56.23 -9.24 4.54
C ALA A 90 -55.05 -8.78 5.41
N GLU A 91 -55.04 -9.13 6.69
CA GLU A 91 -53.94 -8.79 7.59
C GLU A 91 -52.64 -9.50 7.19
N ALA A 92 -52.68 -10.80 6.87
CA ALA A 92 -51.50 -11.54 6.41
C ALA A 92 -50.94 -10.98 5.08
N THR A 93 -51.81 -10.48 4.18
CA THR A 93 -51.39 -9.83 2.94
C THR A 93 -50.73 -8.48 3.20
N ARG A 94 -51.23 -7.72 4.17
CA ARG A 94 -50.60 -6.47 4.60
C ARG A 94 -49.23 -6.71 5.22
N GLU A 95 -49.13 -7.69 6.13
CA GLU A 95 -47.87 -8.12 6.74
C GLU A 95 -46.85 -8.56 5.67
N LEU A 96 -47.31 -9.27 4.64
CA LEU A 96 -46.45 -9.66 3.51
C LEU A 96 -45.86 -8.44 2.79
N SER A 97 -46.68 -7.44 2.45
CA SER A 97 -46.20 -6.24 1.78
C SER A 97 -45.18 -5.46 2.63
N GLU A 98 -45.40 -5.38 3.94
CA GLU A 98 -44.45 -4.76 4.88
C GLU A 98 -43.10 -5.52 4.89
N ARG A 99 -43.12 -6.86 4.94
CA ARG A 99 -41.90 -7.68 4.92
C ARG A 99 -41.19 -7.72 3.58
N GLU A 100 -41.91 -7.67 2.47
CA GLU A 100 -41.30 -7.55 1.14
C GLU A 100 -40.55 -6.22 0.99
N THR A 101 -41.06 -5.15 1.61
CA THR A 101 -40.36 -3.85 1.67
C THR A 101 -39.09 -3.94 2.52
N GLU A 102 -39.17 -4.58 3.69
CA GLU A 102 -38.00 -4.81 4.56
C GLU A 102 -36.92 -5.64 3.86
N ARG A 103 -37.34 -6.69 3.14
CA ARG A 103 -36.45 -7.54 2.32
C ARG A 103 -35.76 -6.73 1.22
N ALA A 104 -36.50 -5.88 0.51
CA ALA A 104 -35.93 -5.01 -0.52
C ALA A 104 -34.85 -4.10 0.07
N ALA A 105 -35.12 -3.47 1.21
CA ALA A 105 -34.14 -2.63 1.91
C ALA A 105 -32.91 -3.43 2.39
N ALA A 106 -33.11 -4.65 2.90
CA ALA A 106 -32.02 -5.54 3.31
C ALA A 106 -31.13 -5.93 2.11
N ARG A 107 -31.74 -6.23 0.96
CA ARG A 107 -31.02 -6.54 -0.28
C ARG A 107 -30.18 -5.35 -0.75
N GLU A 108 -30.75 -4.15 -0.78
CA GLU A 108 -30.00 -2.93 -1.12
C GLU A 108 -28.83 -2.67 -0.17
N ALA A 109 -28.98 -3.03 1.11
CA ALA A 109 -27.89 -2.92 2.09
C ALA A 109 -26.73 -3.87 1.78
N VAL A 110 -27.02 -5.12 1.40
CA VAL A 110 -26.01 -6.09 0.95
C VAL A 110 -25.29 -5.56 -0.28
N GLU A 111 -26.03 -5.14 -1.31
CA GLU A 111 -25.45 -4.65 -2.56
C GLU A 111 -24.56 -3.41 -2.33
N ARG A 112 -24.95 -2.50 -1.43
CA ARG A 112 -24.12 -1.36 -1.02
C ARG A 112 -22.87 -1.78 -0.24
N ALA A 113 -22.96 -2.78 0.62
CA ALA A 113 -21.82 -3.29 1.36
C ALA A 113 -20.82 -3.99 0.42
N GLU A 114 -21.32 -4.77 -0.54
CA GLU A 114 -20.49 -5.44 -1.55
C GLU A 114 -19.77 -4.45 -2.46
N ARG A 115 -20.44 -3.40 -2.95
CA ARG A 115 -19.78 -2.34 -3.73
C ARG A 115 -18.63 -1.70 -2.97
N ARG A 116 -18.86 -1.31 -1.72
CA ARG A 116 -17.82 -0.73 -0.85
C ARG A 116 -16.67 -1.71 -0.58
N ALA A 117 -16.96 -3.00 -0.45
CA ALA A 117 -15.92 -4.02 -0.28
C ALA A 117 -15.03 -4.13 -1.53
N HIS A 118 -15.62 -4.08 -2.73
CA HIS A 118 -14.88 -4.06 -3.99
C HIS A 118 -14.01 -2.82 -4.12
N GLU A 119 -14.59 -1.63 -3.91
CA GLU A 119 -13.85 -0.34 -3.92
C GLU A 119 -12.66 -0.36 -2.96
N SER A 120 -12.88 -0.84 -1.73
CA SER A 120 -11.84 -0.99 -0.72
C SER A 120 -10.73 -1.96 -1.16
N ARG A 121 -11.11 -3.10 -1.73
CA ARG A 121 -10.16 -4.10 -2.24
C ARG A 121 -9.33 -3.54 -3.40
N ASP A 122 -9.97 -2.91 -4.36
CA ASP A 122 -9.34 -2.39 -5.57
C ASP A 122 -8.40 -1.21 -5.23
N ALA A 123 -8.78 -0.35 -4.28
CA ALA A 123 -7.91 0.70 -3.76
C ALA A 123 -6.65 0.13 -3.08
N ARG A 124 -6.77 -0.93 -2.28
CA ARG A 124 -5.60 -1.62 -1.68
C ARG A 124 -4.70 -2.24 -2.74
N GLU A 125 -5.30 -2.85 -3.77
CA GLU A 125 -4.55 -3.43 -4.86
C GLU A 125 -3.78 -2.37 -5.65
N ARG A 126 -4.43 -1.25 -5.98
CA ARG A 126 -3.79 -0.09 -6.59
C ARG A 126 -2.63 0.42 -5.74
N ARG A 127 -2.83 0.58 -4.42
CA ARG A 127 -1.76 1.01 -3.49
C ARG A 127 -0.56 0.07 -3.56
N ARG A 128 -0.78 -1.25 -3.48
CA ARG A 128 0.31 -2.25 -3.55
C ARG A 128 1.08 -2.14 -4.86
N ARG A 129 0.39 -2.05 -6.01
CA ARG A 129 1.02 -1.89 -7.32
C ARG A 129 1.87 -0.62 -7.41
N LEU A 130 1.39 0.49 -6.84
CA LEU A 130 2.13 1.75 -6.79
C LEU A 130 3.36 1.66 -5.89
N GLN A 131 3.26 1.05 -4.70
CA GLN A 131 4.40 0.81 -3.81
C GLN A 131 5.47 -0.07 -4.47
N ASP A 132 5.06 -1.11 -5.19
CA ASP A 132 5.97 -1.96 -5.95
C ASP A 132 6.65 -1.19 -7.08
N ARG A 133 5.90 -0.33 -7.78
CA ARG A 133 6.43 0.55 -8.83
C ARG A 133 7.43 1.55 -8.25
N GLU A 134 7.12 2.17 -7.12
CA GLU A 134 8.01 3.07 -6.38
C GLU A 134 9.33 2.36 -6.05
N ALA A 135 9.27 1.21 -5.39
CA ALA A 135 10.47 0.44 -5.02
C ALA A 135 11.31 0.04 -6.25
N ASN A 136 10.66 -0.30 -7.37
CA ASN A 136 11.35 -0.59 -8.63
C ASN A 136 12.00 0.65 -9.26
N LEU A 137 11.33 1.81 -9.22
CA LEU A 137 11.88 3.08 -9.70
C LEU A 137 13.08 3.49 -8.84
N GLU A 138 12.98 3.41 -7.52
CA GLU A 138 14.09 3.72 -6.60
C GLU A 138 15.30 2.82 -6.83
N ARG A 139 15.08 1.51 -7.02
CA ARG A 139 16.17 0.58 -7.34
C ARG A 139 16.88 0.95 -8.64
N ARG A 140 16.11 1.29 -9.69
CA ARG A 140 16.66 1.70 -10.99
C ARG A 140 17.38 3.04 -10.91
N ALA A 141 16.80 4.03 -10.24
CA ALA A 141 17.43 5.33 -10.01
C ALA A 141 18.77 5.18 -9.28
N ARG A 142 18.79 4.36 -8.21
CA ARG A 142 20.01 4.05 -7.47
C ARG A 142 21.06 3.39 -8.35
N ALA A 143 20.68 2.37 -9.12
CA ALA A 143 21.59 1.68 -10.03
C ALA A 143 22.20 2.66 -11.05
N HIS A 144 21.37 3.51 -11.66
CA HIS A 144 21.78 4.54 -12.61
C HIS A 144 22.77 5.53 -11.99
N LEU A 145 22.46 6.05 -10.80
CA LEU A 145 23.32 7.00 -10.09
C LEU A 145 24.67 6.39 -9.69
N VAL A 146 24.66 5.14 -9.20
CA VAL A 146 25.87 4.40 -8.86
C VAL A 146 26.73 4.19 -10.10
N ASP A 147 26.13 3.81 -11.22
CA ASP A 147 26.85 3.53 -12.45
C ASP A 147 27.55 4.79 -13.00
N ARG A 148 26.88 5.95 -12.90
CA ARG A 148 27.45 7.24 -13.32
C ARG A 148 28.74 7.63 -12.60
N ILE A 149 28.89 7.26 -11.32
CA ILE A 149 30.07 7.61 -10.51
C ILE A 149 30.96 6.41 -10.20
N ARG A 150 30.76 5.29 -10.89
CA ARG A 150 31.46 4.03 -10.64
C ARG A 150 32.97 4.20 -10.81
N GLU A 151 33.39 4.81 -11.91
CA GLU A 151 34.81 4.95 -12.24
C GLU A 151 35.53 5.91 -11.27
N GLU A 152 34.87 6.97 -10.83
CA GLU A 152 35.37 7.87 -9.78
C GLU A 152 35.52 7.13 -8.46
N TYR A 153 34.53 6.31 -8.10
CA TYR A 153 34.59 5.51 -6.88
C TYR A 153 35.71 4.47 -6.91
N GLU A 154 35.89 3.75 -8.02
CA GLU A 154 36.98 2.79 -8.19
C GLU A 154 38.35 3.46 -8.07
N ARG A 155 38.53 4.63 -8.70
CA ARG A 155 39.74 5.45 -8.55
C ARG A 155 39.95 5.93 -7.12
N ALA A 156 38.90 6.43 -6.46
CA ALA A 156 38.98 6.86 -5.08
C ALA A 156 39.39 5.69 -4.17
N LEU A 157 38.77 4.53 -4.36
CA LEU A 157 39.02 3.32 -3.59
C LEU A 157 40.48 2.85 -3.71
N ALA A 158 41.06 2.89 -4.91
CA ALA A 158 42.46 2.54 -5.15
C ALA A 158 43.47 3.46 -4.46
N THR A 159 43.05 4.68 -4.07
CA THR A 159 43.91 5.68 -3.42
C THR A 159 43.64 5.86 -1.93
N VAL A 160 42.75 5.04 -1.33
CA VAL A 160 42.44 5.15 0.10
C VAL A 160 43.68 4.84 0.94
N PRO A 161 44.08 5.72 1.87
CA PRO A 161 45.20 5.46 2.76
C PRO A 161 45.01 4.19 3.61
N GLY A 162 45.99 3.27 3.51
CA GLY A 162 45.94 1.95 4.13
C GLY A 162 44.86 1.02 3.55
N GLY A 163 44.31 1.34 2.37
CA GLY A 163 43.35 0.52 1.66
C GLY A 163 43.99 -0.74 1.04
N PRO A 164 43.17 -1.72 0.62
CA PRO A 164 43.66 -2.88 -0.13
C PRO A 164 44.18 -2.42 -1.51
N GLY A 165 45.35 -2.94 -1.92
CA GLY A 165 46.00 -2.49 -3.16
C GLY A 165 45.24 -2.84 -4.45
N ALA A 166 44.65 -4.03 -4.52
CA ALA A 166 43.76 -4.45 -5.62
C ALA A 166 42.49 -5.05 -5.02
N VAL A 167 41.34 -4.78 -5.65
CA VAL A 167 40.02 -5.23 -5.21
C VAL A 167 39.28 -5.82 -6.40
N ASP A 168 38.82 -7.07 -6.26
CA ASP A 168 38.06 -7.75 -7.32
C ASP A 168 36.63 -7.23 -7.47
N ASP A 169 35.94 -6.95 -6.35
CA ASP A 169 34.63 -6.28 -6.34
C ASP A 169 34.71 -4.98 -5.48
N PRO A 170 34.75 -3.80 -6.11
CA PRO A 170 34.76 -2.51 -5.43
C PRO A 170 33.59 -2.31 -4.45
N PHE A 171 32.45 -2.98 -4.67
CA PHE A 171 31.26 -2.86 -3.82
C PHE A 171 31.24 -3.86 -2.66
N ALA A 172 32.15 -4.83 -2.62
CA ALA A 172 32.33 -5.75 -1.51
C ALA A 172 33.25 -5.19 -0.41
N VAL A 173 33.92 -4.06 -0.65
CA VAL A 173 34.73 -3.39 0.36
C VAL A 173 33.83 -2.79 1.43
N GLU A 174 34.17 -3.03 2.69
CA GLU A 174 33.40 -2.59 3.85
C GLU A 174 34.19 -1.62 4.74
N GLY A 175 33.50 -1.11 5.76
CA GLY A 175 34.11 -0.32 6.84
C GLY A 175 34.66 1.03 6.40
N ALA A 176 35.73 1.47 7.07
CA ALA A 176 36.32 2.80 6.88
C ALA A 176 36.84 3.02 5.47
N THR A 177 37.38 1.98 4.81
CA THR A 177 37.90 2.09 3.45
C THR A 177 36.81 2.49 2.46
N ALA A 178 35.67 1.79 2.49
CA ALA A 178 34.54 2.11 1.64
C ALA A 178 33.91 3.47 1.99
N ALA A 179 33.81 3.80 3.28
CA ALA A 179 33.29 5.10 3.73
C ALA A 179 34.16 6.27 3.23
N LEU A 180 35.49 6.15 3.31
CA LEU A 180 36.42 7.16 2.81
C LEU A 180 36.33 7.29 1.29
N ALA A 181 36.30 6.18 0.55
CA ALA A 181 36.16 6.20 -0.90
C ALA A 181 34.84 6.87 -1.35
N VAL A 182 33.71 6.57 -0.67
CA VAL A 182 32.45 7.29 -0.93
C VAL A 182 32.58 8.77 -0.59
N GLY A 183 33.20 9.10 0.54
CA GLY A 183 33.40 10.48 0.96
C GLY A 183 34.22 11.29 -0.03
N ARG A 184 35.28 10.70 -0.60
CA ARG A 184 36.12 11.34 -1.62
C ARG A 184 35.34 11.76 -2.86
N VAL A 185 34.34 10.95 -3.25
CA VAL A 185 33.54 11.18 -4.45
C VAL A 185 32.39 12.13 -4.16
N ALA A 186 31.88 12.15 -2.93
CA ALA A 186 30.74 12.97 -2.52
C ALA A 186 31.10 14.46 -2.41
N GLU A 187 30.15 15.31 -2.77
CA GLU A 187 30.18 16.73 -2.43
C GLU A 187 29.48 16.95 -1.08
N PHE A 188 30.19 17.51 -0.10
CA PHE A 188 29.65 17.75 1.25
C PHE A 188 29.35 19.24 1.47
N ARG A 189 28.14 19.54 1.94
CA ARG A 189 27.74 20.90 2.38
C ARG A 189 28.09 21.20 3.84
N ALA A 190 28.50 20.18 4.59
CA ALA A 190 28.85 20.27 6.00
C ALA A 190 30.22 19.62 6.24
N PRO A 191 30.95 20.00 7.30
CA PRO A 191 32.23 19.37 7.64
C PRO A 191 32.10 17.86 7.88
N VAL A 192 33.06 17.09 7.38
CA VAL A 192 33.16 15.63 7.55
C VAL A 192 33.92 15.33 8.83
N VAL A 193 33.32 14.52 9.70
CA VAL A 193 33.97 14.06 10.93
C VAL A 193 34.79 12.80 10.64
N VAL A 194 36.09 12.86 10.84
CA VAL A 194 37.02 11.75 10.61
C VAL A 194 37.58 11.26 11.95
N ALA A 195 37.11 10.09 12.38
CA ALA A 195 37.54 9.38 13.58
C ALA A 195 38.23 8.06 13.22
N CYS A 196 39.21 8.11 12.31
CA CYS A 196 39.99 6.94 11.91
C CYS A 196 41.48 7.27 11.76
N ASP A 197 42.33 6.29 12.07
CA ASP A 197 43.79 6.42 12.05
C ASP A 197 44.39 6.20 10.64
N ARG A 198 43.69 6.66 9.60
CA ARG A 198 44.14 6.52 8.20
C ARG A 198 44.92 7.72 7.68
N PHE A 199 44.83 8.85 8.38
CA PHE A 199 45.51 10.08 8.00
C PHE A 199 46.48 10.51 9.10
N GLU A 200 47.68 10.91 8.68
CA GLU A 200 48.71 11.41 9.60
C GLU A 200 48.27 12.71 10.28
N SER A 201 47.59 13.60 9.55
CA SER A 201 47.09 14.88 10.04
C SER A 201 45.68 15.21 9.54
N GLY A 202 45.02 16.17 10.19
CA GLY A 202 43.75 16.71 9.69
C GLY A 202 43.90 17.37 8.31
N ALA A 203 45.04 18.00 8.03
CA ALA A 203 45.34 18.60 6.73
C ALA A 203 45.42 17.53 5.62
N ALA A 204 46.07 16.39 5.90
CA ALA A 204 46.11 15.26 4.97
C ALA A 204 44.70 14.69 4.70
N ALA A 205 43.82 14.67 5.71
CA ALA A 205 42.44 14.26 5.54
C ALA A 205 41.64 15.26 4.68
N VAL A 206 41.83 16.58 4.88
CA VAL A 206 41.21 17.63 4.05
C VAL A 206 41.67 17.54 2.61
N GLU A 207 42.98 17.43 2.38
CA GLU A 207 43.55 17.34 1.04
C GLU A 207 43.04 16.10 0.30
N TRP A 208 43.02 14.95 0.97
CA TRP A 208 42.55 13.74 0.35
C TRP A 208 41.04 13.76 0.13
N LEU A 209 40.22 14.07 1.15
CA LEU A 209 38.75 14.07 1.01
C LEU A 209 38.22 15.20 0.12
N ASP A 210 39.03 16.24 -0.11
CA ASP A 210 38.62 17.46 -0.81
C ASP A 210 37.38 18.10 -0.15
N ALA A 211 37.36 18.09 1.18
CA ALA A 211 36.25 18.54 1.99
C ALA A 211 36.75 19.14 3.32
N THR A 212 35.92 19.97 3.95
CA THR A 212 36.22 20.46 5.31
C THR A 212 36.15 19.30 6.30
N VAL A 213 37.19 19.09 7.11
CA VAL A 213 37.28 17.94 8.05
C VAL A 213 37.39 18.41 9.50
N ILE A 214 36.68 17.70 10.38
CA ILE A 214 36.86 17.74 11.84
C ILE A 214 37.44 16.39 12.27
N ARG A 215 38.61 16.38 12.89
CA ARG A 215 39.23 15.15 13.42
C ARG A 215 38.88 14.97 14.89
N VAL A 216 38.54 13.75 15.30
CA VAL A 216 38.19 13.36 16.68
C VAL A 216 39.00 12.15 17.12
#